data_AF-A0A936FUD4-F1
#
_entry.id   AF-A0A936FUD4-F1
#
_cell.length_a   1.000
_cell.length_b   1.000
_cell.length_c   1.000
_cell.angle_alpha   90.00
_cell.angle_beta   90.00
_cell.angle_gamma   90.00
#
_symmetry.space_group_name_H-M   'P 1'
#
loop_
_entity.id
_entity.type
_entity.pdbx_description
1 polymer ?
#
loop_
_entity_poly.entity_id
_entity_poly.type
_entity_poly.pdbx_seq_one_letter_code
_entity_poly.pdbx_strand_id
1 'polypeptide(L)'
;MKNNILLIIFIALGLNAFGQQEVQFTHYAYHKLAYNPAVAGSLGNGVLGAIYRNQWSGIPGAPRTGSIYGHMPIMNDKAGVGLYLTNDRLGFTSSNFAAISYAYRMKIGYGMTLSLGLQGEIEHTSLDWSKADPNSVNDQIIGSGASNKVGGNAGAGLYLQHRKFFFGFSVPRLFKNTLYRNVGNTLSNRDFRSYFISGGANVPLTNNVTLVPMALISFGPSIPASVDLGANFLFFQKSVWEQTGEHWTVSTDW
;
A
#
# COMPACT_ATOMS: atom_id res chain seq x y z
N MET A 1 28.51 24.71 11.42
CA MET A 1 28.75 23.35 11.97
C MET A 1 27.51 22.45 11.92
N LYS A 2 26.31 22.93 12.31
CA LYS A 2 25.06 22.15 12.23
C LYS A 2 24.67 21.68 10.81
N ASN A 3 24.94 22.49 9.78
CA ASN A 3 24.60 22.17 8.38
C ASN A 3 25.49 21.08 7.76
N ASN A 4 26.73 20.91 8.23
CA ASN A 4 27.64 19.91 7.66
C ASN A 4 27.37 18.51 8.22
N ILE A 5 26.81 18.43 9.43
CA ILE A 5 26.42 17.15 10.06
C ILE A 5 25.23 16.53 9.31
N LEU A 6 24.26 17.34 8.89
CA LEU A 6 23.13 16.87 8.06
C LEU A 6 23.60 16.30 6.71
N LEU A 7 24.59 16.94 6.07
CA LEU A 7 25.16 16.48 4.81
C LEU A 7 25.90 15.15 4.95
N ILE A 8 26.65 14.98 6.05
CA ILE A 8 27.39 13.74 6.35
C ILE A 8 26.43 12.59 6.67
N ILE A 9 25.33 12.85 7.37
CA ILE A 9 24.27 11.86 7.62
C ILE A 9 23.58 11.45 6.31
N PHE A 10 23.31 12.41 5.42
CA PHE A 10 22.70 12.14 4.11
C PHE A 10 23.59 11.28 3.20
N ILE A 11 24.91 11.52 3.21
CA ILE A 11 25.89 10.76 2.43
C ILE A 11 26.13 9.35 3.01
N ALA A 12 26.12 9.22 4.35
CA ALA A 12 26.33 7.93 5.01
C ALA A 12 25.17 6.95 4.82
N LEU A 13 23.95 7.46 4.62
CA LEU A 13 22.82 6.62 4.26
C LEU A 13 23.04 6.02 2.85
N GLY A 14 23.57 6.78 1.88
CA GLY A 14 23.78 6.43 0.45
C GLY A 14 24.46 5.10 0.06
N LEU A 15 25.10 4.36 0.96
CA LEU A 15 26.12 3.37 0.60
C LEU A 15 25.68 1.88 0.60
N ASN A 16 24.41 1.54 0.83
CA ASN A 16 23.97 0.14 0.81
C ASN A 16 22.65 -0.04 0.05
N ALA A 17 22.72 -0.38 -1.24
CA ALA A 17 21.55 -0.75 -2.04
C ALA A 17 21.81 -2.07 -2.80
N PHE A 18 21.40 -3.20 -2.22
CA PHE A 18 21.25 -4.48 -2.92
C PHE A 18 19.76 -4.67 -3.27
N GLY A 19 19.46 -4.84 -4.56
CA GLY A 19 18.09 -4.90 -5.06
C GLY A 19 17.44 -6.27 -4.87
N GLN A 20 16.28 -6.30 -4.20
CA GLN A 20 15.33 -7.41 -4.25
C GLN A 20 13.95 -6.92 -4.66
N GLN A 21 13.27 -7.72 -5.48
CA GLN A 21 12.02 -7.38 -6.15
C GLN A 21 10.85 -7.94 -5.34
N GLU A 22 10.22 -7.10 -4.51
CA GLU A 22 8.95 -7.37 -3.85
C GLU A 22 7.91 -6.31 -4.23
N VAL A 23 6.62 -6.62 -4.01
CA VAL A 23 5.48 -5.78 -4.40
C VAL A 23 5.56 -4.43 -3.69
N GLN A 24 6.17 -3.45 -4.36
CA GLN A 24 6.34 -2.10 -3.82
C GLN A 24 4.99 -1.37 -3.81
N PHE A 25 4.58 -0.86 -2.65
CA PHE A 25 3.57 0.20 -2.57
C PHE A 25 4.26 1.57 -2.59
N THR A 26 4.99 1.90 -3.66
CA THR A 26 5.71 3.18 -3.79
C THR A 26 4.80 4.42 -3.67
N HIS A 27 3.48 4.24 -3.71
CA HIS A 27 2.46 5.30 -3.56
C HIS A 27 1.59 5.14 -2.29
N TYR A 28 2.06 4.43 -1.26
CA TYR A 28 1.29 4.23 -0.02
C TYR A 28 0.82 5.56 0.61
N ALA A 29 1.65 6.60 0.51
CA ALA A 29 1.32 7.94 1.01
C ALA A 29 0.00 8.49 0.46
N TYR A 30 -0.36 8.13 -0.78
CA TYR A 30 -1.54 8.60 -1.48
C TYR A 30 -2.71 7.63 -1.39
N HIS A 31 -2.45 6.32 -1.48
CA HIS A 31 -3.48 5.30 -1.42
C HIS A 31 -3.59 4.66 -0.03
N LYS A 32 -3.70 5.50 1.01
CA LYS A 32 -3.76 5.03 2.41
C LYS A 32 -4.92 4.07 2.68
N LEU A 33 -6.02 4.23 1.94
CA LEU A 33 -7.21 3.38 2.01
C LEU A 33 -6.91 1.92 1.62
N ALA A 34 -5.90 1.67 0.77
CA ALA A 34 -5.55 0.33 0.32
C ALA A 34 -4.94 -0.54 1.42
N TYR A 35 -4.08 0.05 2.26
CA TYR A 35 -3.41 -0.69 3.32
C TYR A 35 -4.10 -0.52 4.68
N ASN A 36 -4.85 0.57 4.91
CA ASN A 36 -5.58 0.79 6.16
C ASN A 36 -7.04 1.28 5.93
N PRO A 37 -8.05 0.41 6.13
CA PRO A 37 -9.44 0.79 5.94
C PRO A 37 -9.94 1.84 6.94
N ALA A 38 -9.29 1.98 8.10
CA ALA A 38 -9.67 2.94 9.13
C ALA A 38 -9.38 4.40 8.73
N VAL A 39 -8.70 4.62 7.61
CA VAL A 39 -8.44 5.96 7.04
C VAL A 39 -9.68 6.53 6.34
N ALA A 40 -10.70 5.73 6.05
CA ALA A 40 -11.91 6.19 5.36
C ALA A 40 -12.57 7.38 6.10
N GLY A 41 -12.73 8.50 5.38
CA GLY A 41 -13.31 9.74 5.92
C GLY A 41 -12.40 10.56 6.83
N SER A 42 -11.16 10.12 7.11
CA SER A 42 -10.21 10.79 8.01
C SER A 42 -9.91 12.26 7.67
N LEU A 43 -10.01 12.63 6.38
CA LEU A 43 -9.73 13.98 5.91
C LEU A 43 -10.88 14.98 6.17
N GLY A 44 -12.05 14.54 6.61
CA GLY A 44 -13.19 15.41 6.94
C GLY A 44 -13.97 15.94 5.73
N ASN A 45 -13.52 15.62 4.51
CA ASN A 45 -14.19 15.89 3.26
C ASN A 45 -14.18 14.65 2.35
N GLY A 46 -15.03 14.69 1.32
CA GLY A 46 -14.96 13.71 0.24
C GLY A 46 -13.67 13.86 -0.56
N VAL A 47 -13.02 12.73 -0.83
CA VAL A 47 -11.79 12.63 -1.60
C VAL A 47 -12.00 11.62 -2.71
N LEU A 48 -11.54 11.99 -3.90
CA LEU A 48 -11.44 11.11 -5.06
C LEU A 48 -10.02 11.26 -5.60
N GLY A 49 -9.37 10.15 -5.91
CA GLY A 49 -8.02 10.10 -6.42
C GLY A 49 -7.86 9.01 -7.45
N ALA A 50 -6.88 9.19 -8.33
CA ALA A 50 -6.46 8.19 -9.29
C ALA A 50 -4.93 8.16 -9.32
N ILE A 51 -4.36 6.96 -9.38
CA ILE A 51 -2.93 6.72 -9.44
C ILE A 51 -2.68 5.80 -10.62
N TYR A 52 -1.75 6.18 -11.48
CA TYR A 52 -1.29 5.34 -12.57
C TYR A 52 0.23 5.18 -12.46
N ARG A 53 0.68 3.93 -12.47
CA ARG A 53 2.08 3.55 -12.40
C ARG A 53 2.42 2.70 -13.61
N ASN A 54 3.41 3.14 -14.36
CA ASN A 54 4.01 2.40 -15.45
C ASN A 54 5.52 2.33 -15.16
N GLN A 55 6.00 1.17 -14.75
CA GLN A 55 7.43 0.98 -14.49
C GLN A 55 8.12 0.39 -15.70
N TRP A 56 9.41 0.67 -15.89
CA TRP A 56 10.22 0.07 -16.95
C TRP A 56 9.60 0.26 -18.34
N SER A 57 9.13 1.48 -18.61
CA SER A 57 8.46 1.83 -19.87
C SER A 57 9.37 1.48 -21.06
N GLY A 58 8.83 0.73 -22.03
CA GLY A 58 9.57 0.24 -23.19
C GLY A 58 9.91 -1.26 -23.15
N ILE A 59 9.79 -1.92 -21.99
CA ILE A 59 9.93 -3.37 -21.89
C ILE A 59 8.56 -4.04 -22.11
N PRO A 60 8.41 -4.98 -23.08
CA PRO A 60 7.19 -5.77 -23.24
C PRO A 60 6.85 -6.53 -21.95
N GLY A 61 5.59 -6.43 -21.49
CA GLY A 61 5.14 -7.08 -20.24
C GLY A 61 5.48 -6.33 -18.96
N ALA A 62 6.02 -5.10 -19.05
CA ALA A 62 6.37 -4.32 -17.87
C ALA A 62 5.18 -4.05 -16.92
N PRO A 63 5.42 -3.98 -15.59
CA PRO A 63 4.39 -3.72 -14.60
C PRO A 63 3.59 -2.44 -14.83
N ARG A 64 2.26 -2.57 -14.89
CA ARG A 64 1.34 -1.44 -15.00
C ARG A 64 0.23 -1.59 -13.97
N THR A 65 0.10 -0.57 -13.13
CA THR A 65 -0.94 -0.52 -12.09
C THR A 65 -1.73 0.76 -12.22
N GLY A 66 -3.05 0.65 -12.34
CA GLY A 66 -3.97 1.77 -12.26
C GLY A 66 -4.90 1.59 -11.07
N SER A 67 -5.05 2.62 -10.24
CA SER A 67 -5.97 2.61 -9.10
C SER A 67 -6.82 3.87 -9.12
N ILE A 68 -8.12 3.72 -8.86
CA ILE A 68 -9.04 4.81 -8.58
C ILE A 68 -9.63 4.54 -7.21
N TYR A 69 -9.62 5.55 -6.35
CA TYR A 69 -10.11 5.42 -5.00
C TYR A 69 -10.86 6.68 -4.58
N GLY A 70 -11.80 6.49 -3.65
CA GLY A 70 -12.46 7.60 -3.02
C GLY A 70 -12.93 7.23 -1.63
N HIS A 71 -13.00 8.22 -0.75
CA HIS A 71 -13.58 8.05 0.57
C HIS A 71 -14.16 9.35 1.07
N MET A 72 -15.16 9.27 1.95
CA MET A 72 -15.79 10.44 2.55
C MET A 72 -16.28 10.14 3.95
N PRO A 73 -16.32 11.15 4.84
CA PRO A 73 -17.05 11.02 6.09
C PRO A 73 -18.55 10.96 5.83
N ILE A 74 -19.25 10.18 6.64
CA ILE A 74 -20.71 10.07 6.67
C ILE A 74 -21.18 10.19 8.12
N MET A 75 -22.50 10.27 8.34
CA MET A 75 -23.10 10.31 9.68
C MET A 75 -22.54 11.44 10.56
N ASN A 76 -22.34 12.63 9.99
CA ASN A 76 -21.78 13.80 10.68
C ASN A 76 -20.41 13.50 11.32
N ASP A 77 -19.46 13.00 10.52
CA ASP A 77 -18.10 12.59 10.90
C ASP A 77 -17.98 11.38 11.85
N LYS A 78 -19.09 10.76 12.27
CA LYS A 78 -19.06 9.57 13.14
C LYS A 78 -18.68 8.29 12.41
N ALA A 79 -18.77 8.28 11.09
CA ALA A 79 -18.35 7.16 10.26
C ALA A 79 -17.70 7.66 8.96
N GLY A 80 -17.05 6.76 8.24
CA GLY A 80 -16.47 7.01 6.93
C GLY A 80 -16.65 5.80 6.04
N VAL A 81 -16.87 6.05 4.76
CA VAL A 81 -16.95 5.01 3.73
C VAL A 81 -15.88 5.26 2.69
N GLY A 82 -15.32 4.19 2.16
CA GLY A 82 -14.30 4.23 1.13
C GLY A 82 -14.52 3.12 0.11
N LEU A 83 -14.07 3.37 -1.11
CA LEU A 83 -14.05 2.39 -2.19
C LEU A 83 -12.78 2.59 -2.99
N TYR A 84 -12.17 1.49 -3.44
CA TYR A 84 -11.12 1.55 -4.43
C TYR A 84 -11.24 0.41 -5.44
N LEU A 85 -10.80 0.71 -6.66
CA LEU A 85 -10.70 -0.21 -7.78
C LEU A 85 -9.27 -0.15 -8.29
N THR A 86 -8.59 -1.28 -8.32
CA THR A 86 -7.21 -1.38 -8.79
C THR A 86 -7.14 -2.41 -9.90
N ASN A 87 -6.60 -2.03 -11.06
CA ASN A 87 -6.16 -2.95 -12.09
C ASN A 87 -4.64 -3.03 -12.04
N ASP A 88 -4.11 -4.22 -11.81
CA ASP A 88 -2.68 -4.50 -11.82
C ASP A 88 -2.34 -5.52 -12.92
N ARG A 89 -1.30 -5.22 -13.69
CA ARG A 89 -0.81 -6.09 -14.78
C ARG A 89 0.67 -6.31 -14.61
N LEU A 90 1.05 -7.57 -14.46
CA LEU A 90 2.41 -8.05 -14.26
C LEU A 90 2.69 -9.14 -15.29
N GLY A 91 3.38 -8.79 -16.39
CA GLY A 91 3.68 -9.74 -17.47
C GLY A 91 2.41 -10.37 -18.06
N PHE A 92 2.26 -11.69 -17.86
CA PHE A 92 1.13 -12.51 -18.31
C PHE A 92 -0.01 -12.65 -17.29
N THR A 93 0.12 -12.00 -16.12
CA THR A 93 -0.90 -11.99 -15.07
C THR A 93 -1.60 -10.63 -15.04
N SER A 94 -2.93 -10.65 -14.98
CA SER A 94 -3.76 -9.46 -14.77
C SER A 94 -4.70 -9.69 -13.60
N SER A 95 -4.66 -8.78 -12.62
CA SER A 95 -5.44 -8.84 -11.39
C SER A 95 -6.29 -7.58 -11.24
N ASN A 96 -7.58 -7.76 -11.00
CA ASN A 96 -8.51 -6.69 -10.69
C ASN A 96 -8.93 -6.81 -9.23
N PHE A 97 -8.78 -5.73 -8.48
CA PHE A 97 -9.18 -5.64 -7.08
C PHE A 97 -10.29 -4.61 -6.95
N ALA A 98 -11.34 -4.98 -6.23
CA ALA A 98 -12.38 -4.07 -5.82
C ALA A 98 -12.57 -4.21 -4.32
N ALA A 99 -12.51 -3.10 -3.60
CA ALA A 99 -12.73 -3.11 -2.17
C ALA A 99 -13.65 -1.99 -1.72
N ILE A 100 -14.38 -2.28 -0.66
CA ILE A 100 -15.21 -1.33 0.07
C ILE A 100 -14.77 -1.33 1.53
N SER A 101 -14.67 -0.14 2.10
CA SER A 101 -14.20 0.09 3.45
C SER A 101 -15.22 0.89 4.24
N TYR A 102 -15.39 0.54 5.51
CA TYR A 102 -16.19 1.27 6.47
C TYR A 102 -15.35 1.55 7.71
N ALA A 103 -15.31 2.80 8.15
CA ALA A 103 -14.59 3.21 9.34
C ALA A 103 -15.55 3.85 10.34
N TYR A 104 -15.64 3.31 11.55
CA TYR A 104 -16.31 3.96 12.66
C TYR A 104 -15.34 4.91 13.38
N ARG A 105 -15.72 6.18 13.55
CA ARG A 105 -14.84 7.26 14.01
C ARG A 105 -15.31 7.78 15.36
N MET A 106 -14.48 7.59 16.38
CA MET A 106 -14.75 7.99 17.76
C MET A 106 -13.82 9.12 18.17
N LYS A 107 -14.40 10.26 18.58
CA LYS A 107 -13.66 11.37 19.18
C LYS A 107 -13.40 11.05 20.65
N ILE A 108 -12.13 10.88 21.02
CA ILE A 108 -11.72 10.40 22.35
C ILE A 108 -11.34 11.56 23.30
N GLY A 109 -11.37 12.80 22.81
CA GLY A 109 -10.94 14.00 23.55
C GLY A 109 -9.57 14.52 23.08
N TYR A 110 -9.17 15.69 23.59
CA TYR A 110 -7.89 16.35 23.28
C TYR A 110 -7.59 16.56 21.78
N GLY A 111 -8.64 16.68 20.95
CA GLY A 111 -8.49 16.81 19.49
C GLY A 111 -8.06 15.52 18.79
N MET A 112 -8.18 14.36 19.45
CA MET A 112 -7.87 13.04 18.91
C MET A 112 -9.14 12.32 18.44
N THR A 113 -9.02 11.61 17.31
CA THR A 113 -10.05 10.74 16.75
C THR A 113 -9.45 9.36 16.51
N LEU A 114 -10.02 8.33 17.13
CA LEU A 114 -9.71 6.93 16.83
C LEU A 114 -10.74 6.39 15.85
N SER A 115 -10.25 5.75 14.80
CA SER A 115 -11.07 5.15 13.77
C SER A 115 -10.84 3.64 13.75
N LEU A 116 -11.92 2.87 13.73
CA LEU A 116 -11.94 1.42 13.60
C LEU A 116 -12.45 1.09 12.21
N GLY A 117 -11.61 0.50 11.36
CA GLY A 117 -11.91 0.22 9.96
C GLY A 117 -12.10 -1.26 9.70
N LEU A 118 -13.06 -1.58 8.84
CA LEU A 118 -13.24 -2.89 8.23
C LEU A 118 -13.30 -2.71 6.71
N GLN A 119 -12.80 -3.69 5.97
CA GLN A 119 -12.96 -3.74 4.51
C GLN A 119 -13.36 -5.13 4.06
N GLY A 120 -14.11 -5.17 2.96
CA GLY A 120 -14.31 -6.35 2.13
C GLY A 120 -13.66 -6.11 0.77
N GLU A 121 -12.99 -7.12 0.24
CA GLU A 121 -12.26 -7.06 -1.02
C GLU A 121 -12.63 -8.28 -1.89
N ILE A 122 -12.77 -8.05 -3.19
CA ILE A 122 -12.90 -9.09 -4.20
C ILE A 122 -11.75 -8.92 -5.18
N GLU A 123 -11.09 -10.03 -5.51
CA GLU A 123 -10.00 -10.10 -6.46
C GLU A 123 -10.40 -11.03 -7.62
N HIS A 124 -10.21 -10.57 -8.85
CA HIS A 124 -10.28 -11.40 -10.04
C HIS A 124 -8.92 -11.42 -10.72
N THR A 125 -8.28 -12.59 -10.75
CA THR A 125 -6.96 -12.79 -11.35
C THR A 125 -7.07 -13.72 -12.55
N SER A 126 -6.60 -13.24 -13.70
CA SER A 126 -6.50 -13.99 -14.95
C SER A 126 -5.03 -14.23 -15.31
N LEU A 127 -4.66 -15.48 -15.54
CA LEU A 127 -3.37 -15.88 -16.11
C LEU A 127 -3.54 -16.26 -17.57
N ASP A 128 -2.73 -15.68 -18.45
CA ASP A 128 -2.71 -15.98 -19.87
C ASP A 128 -1.38 -16.66 -20.27
N TRP A 129 -1.37 -17.99 -20.23
CA TRP A 129 -0.19 -18.80 -20.58
C TRP A 129 0.23 -18.69 -22.05
N SER A 130 -0.62 -18.16 -22.94
CA SER A 130 -0.31 -18.00 -24.37
C SER A 130 0.77 -16.95 -24.65
N LYS A 131 1.15 -16.16 -23.64
CA LYS A 131 2.19 -15.12 -23.70
C LYS A 131 3.49 -15.51 -22.99
N ALA A 132 3.57 -16.73 -22.45
CA ALA A 132 4.82 -17.27 -21.93
C ALA A 132 5.71 -17.69 -23.11
N ASP A 133 7.01 -17.37 -23.06
CA ASP A 133 7.98 -17.68 -24.11
C ASP A 133 7.95 -19.20 -24.44
N PRO A 134 7.71 -19.60 -25.70
CA PRO A 134 7.60 -21.02 -26.09
C PRO A 134 8.89 -21.84 -25.96
N ASN A 135 10.04 -21.26 -25.57
CA ASN A 135 11.32 -21.98 -25.59
C ASN A 135 11.55 -23.01 -24.46
N SER A 136 10.58 -23.23 -23.57
CA SER A 136 10.57 -24.33 -22.59
C SER A 136 9.58 -25.43 -23.01
N VAL A 137 9.82 -26.02 -24.18
CA VAL A 137 8.96 -27.03 -24.86
C VAL A 137 8.84 -28.37 -24.10
N ASN A 138 9.41 -28.51 -22.89
CA ASN A 138 9.43 -29.80 -22.19
C ASN A 138 8.96 -29.77 -20.71
N ASP A 139 8.28 -28.71 -20.27
CA ASP A 139 7.72 -28.66 -18.92
C ASP A 139 6.21 -28.96 -18.93
N GLN A 140 5.83 -30.15 -18.44
CA GLN A 140 4.45 -30.60 -18.26
C GLN A 140 3.64 -29.74 -17.27
N ILE A 141 4.25 -28.71 -16.65
CA ILE A 141 3.60 -27.77 -15.72
C ILE A 141 2.83 -26.66 -16.45
N ILE A 142 3.08 -26.40 -17.73
CA ILE A 142 2.34 -25.38 -18.49
C ILE A 142 0.97 -25.92 -18.92
N GLY A 143 -0.04 -25.69 -18.08
CA GLY A 143 -1.43 -25.99 -18.41
C GLY A 143 -1.89 -25.19 -19.64
N SER A 144 -2.50 -25.88 -20.62
CA SER A 144 -3.09 -25.26 -21.79
C SER A 144 -4.31 -24.39 -21.41
N GLY A 145 -4.21 -23.07 -21.56
CA GLY A 145 -5.36 -22.15 -21.56
C GLY A 145 -5.41 -21.15 -20.40
N ALA A 146 -6.16 -20.06 -20.61
CA ALA A 146 -6.31 -19.00 -19.64
C ALA A 146 -6.99 -19.50 -18.35
N SER A 147 -6.37 -19.23 -17.19
CA SER A 147 -6.93 -19.60 -15.88
C SER A 147 -7.45 -18.35 -15.18
N ASN A 148 -8.76 -18.32 -14.92
CA ASN A 148 -9.41 -17.25 -14.17
C ASN A 148 -9.71 -17.74 -12.75
N LYS A 149 -9.40 -16.91 -11.76
CA LYS A 149 -9.71 -17.17 -10.36
C LYS A 149 -10.31 -15.95 -9.71
N VAL A 150 -11.35 -16.18 -8.91
CA VAL A 150 -11.98 -15.15 -8.08
C VAL A 150 -11.70 -15.50 -6.63
N GLY A 151 -11.21 -14.53 -5.87
CA GLY A 151 -10.95 -14.63 -4.45
C GLY A 151 -11.66 -13.52 -3.68
N GLY A 152 -12.05 -13.80 -2.44
CA GLY A 152 -12.58 -12.80 -1.52
C GLY A 152 -11.60 -12.56 -0.38
N ASN A 153 -11.51 -11.34 0.13
CA ASN A 153 -10.76 -11.03 1.32
C ASN A 153 -11.52 -10.06 2.23
N ALA A 154 -11.09 -9.97 3.48
CA ALA A 154 -11.55 -8.96 4.41
C ALA A 154 -10.34 -8.41 5.17
N GLY A 155 -10.42 -7.15 5.57
CA GLY A 155 -9.37 -6.49 6.32
C GLY A 155 -9.91 -5.69 7.47
N ALA A 156 -9.04 -5.38 8.42
CA ALA A 156 -9.35 -4.53 9.57
C ALA A 156 -8.21 -3.55 9.83
N GLY A 157 -8.53 -2.43 10.46
CA GLY A 157 -7.54 -1.42 10.79
C GLY A 157 -7.95 -0.53 11.96
N LEU A 158 -6.94 0.11 12.53
CA LEU A 158 -7.02 1.14 13.53
C LEU A 158 -6.31 2.37 12.97
N TYR A 159 -6.88 3.55 13.19
CA TYR A 159 -6.26 4.80 12.78
C TYR A 159 -6.53 5.88 13.82
N LEU A 160 -5.47 6.33 14.48
CA LEU A 160 -5.50 7.41 15.46
C LEU A 160 -5.01 8.69 14.79
N GLN A 161 -5.87 9.69 14.78
CA GLN A 161 -5.59 10.97 14.15
C GLN A 161 -5.65 12.10 15.16
N HIS A 162 -4.62 12.93 15.16
CA HIS A 162 -4.54 14.19 15.89
C HIS A 162 -4.16 15.31 14.91
N ARG A 163 -4.34 16.58 15.29
CA ARG A 163 -3.97 17.73 14.44
C ARG A 163 -2.48 17.73 14.05
N LYS A 164 -1.62 17.21 14.93
CA LYS A 164 -0.15 17.22 14.77
C LYS A 164 0.46 15.89 14.35
N PHE A 165 -0.25 14.77 14.48
CA PHE A 165 0.31 13.45 14.17
C PHE A 165 -0.78 12.45 13.87
N PHE A 166 -0.41 11.35 13.23
CA PHE A 166 -1.27 10.21 12.98
C PHE A 166 -0.50 8.91 13.20
N PHE A 167 -1.22 7.89 13.61
CA PHE A 167 -0.72 6.53 13.77
C PHE A 167 -1.78 5.56 13.29
N GLY A 168 -1.37 4.48 12.63
CA GLY A 168 -2.29 3.48 12.12
C GLY A 168 -1.69 2.09 12.20
N PHE A 169 -2.55 1.12 12.47
CA PHE A 169 -2.21 -0.30 12.42
C PHE A 169 -3.29 -1.01 11.60
N SER A 170 -2.92 -1.88 10.68
CA SER A 170 -3.91 -2.57 9.87
C SER A 170 -3.45 -3.92 9.35
N VAL A 171 -4.45 -4.74 9.06
CA VAL A 171 -4.34 -6.03 8.38
C VAL A 171 -5.32 -5.98 7.22
N PRO A 172 -4.91 -5.54 6.02
CA PRO A 172 -5.83 -5.36 4.89
C PRO A 172 -6.40 -6.67 4.34
N ARG A 173 -5.70 -7.79 4.58
CA ARG A 173 -6.09 -9.14 4.13
C ARG A 173 -5.95 -10.17 5.25
N LEU A 174 -7.08 -10.60 5.80
CA LEU A 174 -7.19 -11.59 6.89
C LEU A 174 -7.27 -13.02 6.35
N PHE A 175 -7.90 -13.20 5.18
CA PHE A 175 -8.15 -14.50 4.58
C PHE A 175 -7.00 -14.93 3.66
N LYS A 176 -6.70 -16.23 3.69
CA LYS A 176 -5.77 -16.86 2.76
C LYS A 176 -6.50 -17.07 1.43
N ASN A 177 -6.12 -16.33 0.40
CA ASN A 177 -6.57 -16.63 -0.95
C ASN A 177 -5.51 -17.53 -1.61
N THR A 178 -5.80 -18.81 -1.74
CA THR A 178 -4.99 -19.81 -2.46
C THR A 178 -5.15 -19.60 -3.98
N LEU A 179 -4.85 -18.39 -4.45
CA LEU A 179 -4.94 -18.04 -5.87
C LEU A 179 -3.78 -18.66 -6.67
N TYR A 180 -2.73 -19.16 -6.00
CA TYR A 180 -1.72 -20.02 -6.61
C TYR A 180 -2.10 -21.49 -6.42
N ARG A 181 -2.23 -22.20 -7.54
CA ARG A 181 -2.75 -23.57 -7.64
C ARG A 181 -1.83 -24.57 -6.94
N ASN A 182 -2.44 -25.58 -6.30
CA ASN A 182 -1.79 -26.80 -5.83
C ASN A 182 -0.93 -27.43 -6.94
N VAL A 183 0.38 -27.53 -6.71
CA VAL A 183 1.30 -28.36 -7.49
C VAL A 183 1.84 -29.43 -6.54
N GLY A 184 1.39 -30.67 -6.72
CA GLY A 184 1.81 -31.82 -5.90
C GLY A 184 1.25 -31.79 -4.47
N ASN A 185 1.36 -32.92 -3.75
CA ASN A 185 0.93 -33.10 -2.35
C ASN A 185 1.68 -32.22 -1.31
N THR A 186 2.30 -31.13 -1.75
CA THR A 186 2.98 -30.17 -0.89
C THR A 186 2.08 -28.95 -0.75
N LEU A 187 1.28 -28.95 0.30
CA LEU A 187 0.53 -27.79 0.77
C LEU A 187 1.55 -26.68 1.13
N SER A 188 1.97 -25.87 0.15
CA SER A 188 2.72 -24.64 0.44
C SER A 188 1.73 -23.60 0.96
N ASN A 189 1.33 -23.80 2.20
CA ASN A 189 0.41 -22.99 2.97
C ASN A 189 1.18 -21.76 3.49
N ARG A 190 1.70 -20.92 2.57
CA ARG A 190 2.39 -19.69 2.96
C ARG A 190 1.35 -18.68 3.46
N ASP A 191 1.49 -18.28 4.71
CA ASP A 191 0.65 -17.28 5.37
C ASP A 191 1.01 -15.89 4.86
N PHE A 192 0.39 -15.47 3.75
CA PHE A 192 0.55 -14.11 3.21
C PHE A 192 -0.30 -13.07 3.95
N ARG A 193 -0.41 -13.18 5.28
CA ARG A 193 -0.98 -12.12 6.12
C ARG A 193 0.07 -11.05 6.31
N SER A 194 -0.22 -9.85 5.83
CA SER A 194 0.65 -8.68 6.00
C SER A 194 0.06 -7.77 7.07
N TYR A 195 0.89 -7.38 8.02
CA TYR A 195 0.59 -6.40 9.04
C TYR A 195 1.26 -5.09 8.64
N PHE A 196 0.52 -3.99 8.73
CA PHE A 196 1.00 -2.66 8.42
C PHE A 196 0.95 -1.77 9.65
N ILE A 197 2.05 -1.11 9.97
CA ILE A 197 2.14 -0.04 10.95
C ILE A 197 2.50 1.23 10.20
N SER A 198 1.72 2.29 10.37
CA SER A 198 1.96 3.58 9.73
C SER A 198 1.99 4.69 10.77
N GLY A 199 2.81 5.70 10.55
CA GLY A 199 2.87 6.86 11.43
C GLY A 199 3.40 8.08 10.70
N GLY A 200 3.06 9.27 11.20
CA GLY A 200 3.59 10.51 10.68
C GLY A 200 3.18 11.72 11.51
N ALA A 201 3.79 12.86 11.22
CA ALA A 201 3.56 14.11 11.94
C ALA A 201 3.28 15.26 10.96
N ASN A 202 2.56 16.29 11.40
CA ASN A 202 2.42 17.55 10.68
C ASN A 202 3.36 18.55 11.33
N VAL A 203 4.48 18.85 10.67
CA VAL A 203 5.52 19.78 11.14
C VAL A 203 5.42 21.07 10.33
N PRO A 204 4.77 22.13 10.85
CA PRO A 204 4.72 23.41 10.17
C PRO A 204 6.13 24.03 10.15
N LEU A 205 6.74 24.12 8.96
CA LEU A 205 8.04 24.77 8.77
C LEU A 205 7.88 26.29 8.64
N THR A 206 6.78 26.73 8.03
CA THR A 206 6.41 28.13 7.83
C THR A 206 4.89 28.23 7.74
N ASN A 207 4.30 29.43 7.79
CA ASN A 207 2.86 29.63 7.65
C ASN A 207 2.26 29.02 6.36
N ASN A 208 3.07 28.84 5.32
CA ASN A 208 2.64 28.33 4.02
C ASN A 208 3.20 26.94 3.67
N VAL A 209 4.06 26.35 4.53
CA VAL A 209 4.72 25.07 4.24
C VAL A 209 4.63 24.15 5.45
N THR A 210 3.98 23.00 5.29
CA THR A 210 3.96 21.94 6.29
C THR A 210 4.68 20.72 5.77
N LEU A 211 5.70 20.28 6.50
CA LEU A 211 6.38 19.02 6.26
C LEU A 211 5.61 17.89 6.95
N VAL A 212 5.34 16.81 6.23
CA VAL A 212 4.66 15.62 6.73
C VAL A 212 5.59 14.42 6.57
N PRO A 213 6.53 14.19 7.52
CA PRO A 213 7.29 12.96 7.53
C PRO A 213 6.35 11.80 7.87
N MET A 214 6.57 10.67 7.23
CA MET A 214 5.80 9.46 7.43
C MET A 214 6.66 8.20 7.28
N ALA A 215 6.28 7.17 8.02
CA ALA A 215 6.86 5.86 7.94
C ALA A 215 5.74 4.83 7.79
N LEU A 216 5.99 3.78 7.03
CA LEU A 216 5.17 2.59 6.93
C LEU A 216 6.07 1.38 7.14
N ILE A 217 5.67 0.47 8.01
CA ILE A 217 6.35 -0.79 8.27
C ILE A 217 5.37 -1.89 7.86
N SER A 218 5.82 -2.81 7.02
CA SER A 218 5.08 -4.00 6.63
C SER A 218 5.82 -5.23 7.11
N PHE A 219 5.13 -6.19 7.72
CA PHE A 219 5.74 -7.44 8.19
C PHE A 219 4.70 -8.58 8.17
N GLY A 220 5.14 -9.83 8.11
CA GLY A 220 4.24 -10.97 8.14
C GLY A 220 4.94 -12.29 8.47
N PRO A 221 4.18 -13.37 8.73
CA PRO A 221 4.77 -14.68 9.05
C PRO A 221 5.59 -15.28 7.90
N SER A 222 5.36 -14.83 6.68
CA SER A 222 6.04 -15.28 5.46
C SER A 222 6.59 -14.12 4.62
N ILE A 223 6.68 -12.91 5.19
CA ILE A 223 7.14 -11.69 4.52
C ILE A 223 8.15 -11.00 5.44
N PRO A 224 9.40 -10.76 4.98
CA PRO A 224 10.38 -10.05 5.77
C PRO A 224 9.88 -8.64 6.11
N ALA A 225 10.32 -8.12 7.26
CA ALA A 225 9.94 -6.77 7.65
C ALA A 225 10.53 -5.76 6.65
N SER A 226 9.67 -4.92 6.08
CA SER A 226 10.04 -3.82 5.19
C SER A 226 9.66 -2.49 5.84
N VAL A 227 10.50 -1.48 5.63
CA VAL A 227 10.30 -0.13 6.15
C VAL A 227 10.36 0.85 4.98
N ASP A 228 9.26 1.56 4.79
CA ASP A 228 9.12 2.65 3.84
C ASP A 228 9.12 3.97 4.60
N LEU A 229 10.09 4.83 4.28
CA LEU A 229 10.15 6.19 4.79
C LEU A 229 9.77 7.16 3.68
N GLY A 230 9.05 8.21 4.04
CA GLY A 230 8.61 9.23 3.10
C GLY A 230 8.38 10.56 3.78
N ALA A 231 8.40 11.63 3.00
CA ALA A 231 8.04 12.95 3.47
C ALA A 231 7.27 13.71 2.39
N ASN A 232 6.16 14.32 2.77
CA ASN A 232 5.37 15.18 1.88
C ASN A 232 5.52 16.63 2.31
N PHE A 233 5.64 17.54 1.35
CA PHE A 233 5.57 18.98 1.61
C PHE A 233 4.22 19.51 1.15
N LEU A 234 3.49 20.14 2.06
CA LEU A 234 2.22 20.81 1.77
C LEU A 234 2.49 22.29 1.58
N PHE A 235 2.42 22.74 0.33
CA PHE A 235 2.57 24.15 -0.04
C PHE A 235 1.20 24.80 -0.15
N PHE A 236 1.01 25.89 0.60
CA PHE A 236 -0.25 26.62 0.75
C PHE A 236 -1.38 25.73 1.30
N GLN A 237 -2.40 26.30 1.95
CA GLN A 237 -3.60 25.53 2.33
C GLN A 237 -4.41 25.02 1.10
N LYS A 238 -3.86 25.15 -0.12
CA LYS A 238 -4.29 24.47 -1.35
C LYS A 238 -3.20 23.50 -1.78
N SER A 239 -3.44 22.23 -1.48
CA SER A 239 -2.48 21.13 -1.59
C SER A 239 -1.97 20.90 -3.02
N VAL A 240 -0.70 21.20 -3.29
CA VAL A 240 0.09 20.58 -4.36
C VAL A 240 0.91 19.47 -3.69
N TRP A 241 0.73 18.22 -4.14
CA TRP A 241 1.40 17.07 -3.56
C TRP A 241 2.52 16.60 -4.48
N GLU A 242 3.76 16.75 -4.02
CA GLU A 242 4.94 16.21 -4.70
C GLU A 242 5.66 15.29 -3.70
N GLN A 243 5.92 14.04 -4.10
CA GLN A 243 6.64 13.07 -3.30
C GLN A 243 8.01 12.82 -3.94
N THR A 244 9.07 13.22 -3.24
CA THR A 244 10.42 12.68 -3.41
C THR A 244 10.59 11.58 -2.36
N GLY A 245 10.48 10.32 -2.77
CA GLY A 245 10.68 9.18 -1.88
C GLY A 245 12.12 8.66 -1.97
N GLU A 246 12.85 8.68 -0.86
CA GLU A 246 14.08 7.90 -0.68
C GLU A 246 13.80 6.73 0.26
N HIS A 247 14.12 5.51 -0.19
CA HIS A 247 13.77 4.25 0.46
C HIS A 247 14.99 3.68 1.21
N TRP A 248 14.84 3.45 2.52
CA TRP A 248 15.88 2.89 3.39
C TRP A 248 15.36 1.61 4.04
N THR A 249 15.87 0.44 3.64
CA THR A 249 15.57 -0.85 4.30
C THR A 249 16.75 -1.28 5.15
N VAL A 250 16.51 -1.54 6.43
CA VAL A 250 17.48 -2.16 7.34
C VAL A 250 17.05 -3.62 7.52
N SER A 251 17.82 -4.57 6.97
CA SER A 251 17.66 -5.99 7.27
C SER A 251 18.62 -6.41 8.40
N THR A 252 18.12 -7.25 9.30
CA THR A 252 18.94 -8.02 10.23
C THR A 252 18.70 -9.48 9.92
N ASP A 253 19.63 -10.10 9.22
CA ASP A 253 19.62 -11.54 8.95
C ASP A 253 20.43 -12.27 10.03
N TRP A 254 19.88 -13.39 10.50
CA TRP A 254 20.65 -14.53 10.99
C TRP A 254 20.44 -15.69 10.02
#